data_AF-A0A537H4Z8-F1
#
_entry.id   AF-A0A537H4Z8-F1
#
_cell.length_a   1.000
_cell.length_b   1.000
_cell.length_c   1.000
_cell.angle_alpha   90.00
_cell.angle_beta   90.00
_cell.angle_gamma   90.00
#
_symmetry.space_group_name_H-M   'P 1'
#
loop_
_entity.id
_entity.type
_entity.pdbx_description
1 polymer ?
#
loop_
_entity_poly.entity_id
_entity_poly.type
_entity_poly.pdbx_seq_one_letter_code
_entity_poly.pdbx_strand_id
1 'polypeptide(L)'
;GEWDHASRFMERIIQLGGVPISKPVEWEKKAFFSYSDPPRRGNDLKAMIKESLKLERSSLEFYQRLASKTRDTDMVTHKMAMDAMEDEAREERKLTALLD
;
A
#
# COMPACT_ATOMS: atom_id res chain seq x y z
N GLY A 1 8.43 2.77 5.76
CA GLY A 1 8.26 2.30 4.36
C GLY A 1 7.45 1.03 4.34
N GLU A 2 7.20 0.43 3.17
CA GLU A 2 6.25 -0.69 2.99
C GLU A 2 6.31 -1.82 4.02
N TRP A 3 7.52 -2.24 4.41
CA TRP A 3 7.67 -3.29 5.42
C TRP A 3 7.10 -2.88 6.79
N ASP A 4 7.30 -1.62 7.20
CA ASP A 4 6.79 -1.10 8.45
C ASP A 4 5.27 -1.03 8.43
N HIS A 5 4.68 -0.63 7.31
CA HIS A 5 3.22 -0.65 7.13
C HIS A 5 2.68 -2.07 7.27
N ALA A 6 3.24 -3.02 6.50
CA ALA A 6 2.84 -4.42 6.55
C ALA A 6 2.92 -4.99 7.98
N SER A 7 4.05 -4.75 8.67
CA SER A 7 4.25 -5.20 10.05
C SER A 7 3.20 -4.63 11.00
N ARG A 8 2.97 -3.31 10.96
CA ARG A 8 1.97 -2.63 11.81
C ARG A 8 0.56 -3.17 11.57
N PHE A 9 0.17 -3.38 10.31
CA PHE A 9 -1.17 -3.89 10.00
C PHE A 9 -1.34 -5.37 10.32
N MET A 10 -0.30 -6.21 10.17
CA MET A 10 -0.33 -7.59 10.63
C MET A 10 -0.52 -7.67 12.14
N GLU A 11 0.19 -6.84 12.91
CA GLU A 11 0.00 -6.76 14.35
C GLU A 11 -1.42 -6.28 14.71
N ARG A 12 -1.94 -5.28 13.99
CA ARG A 12 -3.30 -4.78 14.23
C ARG A 12 -4.37 -5.84 13.97
N ILE A 13 -4.19 -6.66 12.93
CA ILE A 13 -5.09 -7.80 12.65
C ILE A 13 -5.11 -8.77 13.84
N ILE A 14 -3.95 -9.10 14.41
CA ILE A 14 -3.85 -9.99 15.59
C ILE A 14 -4.53 -9.37 16.81
N GLN A 15 -4.30 -8.07 17.07
CA GLN A 15 -4.94 -7.35 18.19
C GLN A 15 -6.47 -7.37 18.10
N LEU A 16 -7.03 -7.39 16.88
CA LEU A 16 -8.47 -7.50 16.63
C LEU A 16 -8.98 -8.95 16.66
N GLY A 17 -8.14 -9.93 17.03
CA GLY A 17 -8.48 -11.35 17.08
C GLY A 17 -8.47 -12.06 15.71
N GLY A 18 -7.94 -11.40 14.68
CA GLY A 18 -7.80 -11.96 13.33
C GLY A 18 -6.50 -12.74 13.13
N VAL A 19 -6.38 -13.37 11.97
CA VAL A 19 -5.18 -14.12 11.54
C VAL A 19 -4.63 -13.48 10.26
N PRO A 20 -3.40 -12.91 10.28
CA PRO A 20 -2.78 -12.36 9.08
C PRO A 20 -2.53 -13.43 7.99
N ILE A 21 -2.54 -13.00 6.73
CA ILE A 21 -2.24 -13.89 5.61
C ILE A 21 -0.73 -14.18 5.59
N SER A 22 -0.35 -15.37 6.05
CA SER A 22 1.06 -15.77 6.18
C SER A 22 1.64 -16.51 4.98
N LYS A 23 0.79 -17.01 4.06
CA LYS A 23 1.22 -17.81 2.91
C LYS A 23 1.35 -16.95 1.65
N PRO A 24 2.54 -16.86 1.03
CA PRO A 24 2.74 -16.06 -0.19
C PRO A 24 1.78 -16.40 -1.34
N VAL A 25 1.42 -17.68 -1.49
CA VAL A 25 0.46 -18.15 -2.53
C VAL A 25 -0.95 -17.56 -2.39
N GLU A 26 -1.29 -16.99 -1.23
CA GLU A 26 -2.59 -16.35 -0.99
C GLU A 26 -2.57 -14.83 -1.16
N TRP A 27 -1.39 -14.21 -1.26
CA TRP A 27 -1.26 -12.76 -1.32
C TRP A 27 -1.94 -12.17 -2.55
N GLU A 28 -1.65 -12.72 -3.73
CA GLU A 28 -2.21 -12.21 -4.99
C GLU A 28 -3.75 -12.28 -5.01
N LYS A 29 -4.34 -13.35 -4.45
CA LYS A 29 -5.80 -13.53 -4.37
C LYS A 29 -6.49 -12.52 -3.46
N LYS A 30 -5.74 -11.89 -2.56
CA LYS A 30 -6.23 -10.98 -1.51
C LYS A 30 -5.70 -9.56 -1.67
N ALA A 31 -4.78 -9.34 -2.62
CA ALA A 31 -4.19 -8.05 -2.87
C ALA A 31 -5.26 -7.07 -3.36
N PHE A 32 -5.16 -5.84 -2.89
CA PHE A 32 -6.03 -4.76 -3.35
C PHE A 32 -5.78 -4.42 -4.82
N PHE A 33 -4.53 -4.52 -5.23
CA PHE A 33 -4.07 -4.29 -6.59
C PHE A 33 -3.30 -5.52 -7.09
N SER A 34 -3.54 -5.92 -8.34
CA SER A 34 -2.89 -7.09 -8.93
C SER A 34 -1.39 -6.83 -9.16
N TYR A 35 -0.60 -7.90 -9.08
CA TYR A 35 0.80 -7.84 -9.48
C TYR A 35 0.93 -7.40 -10.94
N SER A 36 1.89 -6.53 -11.21
CA SER A 36 2.26 -6.13 -12.56
C SER A 36 3.65 -6.64 -12.89
N ASP A 37 3.78 -7.24 -14.07
CA ASP A 37 5.07 -7.67 -14.57
C ASP A 37 6.00 -6.46 -14.76
N PRO A 38 7.30 -6.61 -14.45
CA PRO A 38 8.26 -5.57 -14.71
C PRO A 38 8.33 -5.26 -16.22
N PRO A 39 8.74 -4.03 -16.61
CA PRO A 39 8.95 -3.69 -18.01
C PRO A 39 9.84 -4.72 -18.71
N ARG A 40 9.41 -5.20 -19.89
CA ARG A 40 10.11 -6.25 -20.66
C ARG A 40 11.58 -5.93 -20.93
N ARG A 41 11.93 -4.64 -21.00
CA ARG A 41 13.30 -4.16 -21.04
C ARG A 41 13.66 -3.67 -19.64
N GLY A 42 14.44 -4.48 -18.91
CA GLY A 42 14.84 -4.21 -17.52
C GLY A 42 15.75 -2.99 -17.32
N ASN A 43 15.99 -2.18 -18.35
CA ASN A 43 16.77 -0.95 -18.29
C ASN A 43 15.95 0.32 -18.59
N ASP A 44 14.62 0.22 -18.71
CA ASP A 44 13.75 1.39 -18.88
C ASP A 44 13.36 1.98 -17.51
N LEU A 45 14.24 2.80 -16.96
CA LEU A 45 14.03 3.48 -15.69
C LEU A 45 12.73 4.32 -15.68
N LYS A 46 12.40 4.96 -16.80
CA LYS A 46 11.19 5.77 -16.91
C LYS A 46 9.93 4.92 -16.82
N ALA A 47 9.93 3.74 -17.46
CA ALA A 47 8.83 2.79 -17.32
C ALA A 47 8.71 2.24 -15.90
N MET A 48 9.84 1.94 -15.24
CA MET A 48 9.85 1.48 -13.85
C MET A 48 9.26 2.53 -12.89
N ILE A 49 9.67 3.80 -13.01
CA ILE A 49 9.14 4.90 -12.18
C ILE A 49 7.63 5.09 -12.39
N LYS A 50 7.15 4.99 -13.64
CA LYS A 50 5.71 5.07 -13.94
C LYS A 50 4.91 3.94 -13.29
N GLU A 51 5.45 2.73 -13.27
CA GLU A 51 4.78 1.60 -12.61
C GLU A 51 4.79 1.77 -11.08
N SER A 52 5.90 2.19 -10.48
CA SER A 52 5.95 2.54 -9.05
C SER A 52 4.93 3.62 -8.72
N LEU A 53 4.83 4.69 -9.53
CA LEU A 53 3.86 5.77 -9.31
C LEU A 53 2.41 5.26 -9.33
N LYS A 54 2.10 4.28 -10.17
CA LYS A 54 0.79 3.63 -10.22
C LYS A 54 0.51 2.80 -8.97
N LEU A 55 1.53 2.12 -8.44
CA LEU A 55 1.42 1.39 -7.17
C LEU A 55 1.16 2.35 -6.01
N GLU A 56 1.91 3.45 -5.88
CA GLU A 56 1.69 4.45 -4.82
C GLU A 56 0.27 5.02 -4.85
N ARG A 57 -0.24 5.34 -6.04
CA ARG A 57 -1.62 5.83 -6.21
C ARG A 57 -2.67 4.78 -5.83
N SER A 58 -2.38 3.50 -6.05
CA SER A 58 -3.25 2.40 -5.65
C SER A 58 -3.22 2.20 -4.14
N SER A 59 -2.06 2.35 -3.49
CA SER A 59 -1.93 2.34 -2.02
C SER A 59 -2.69 3.50 -1.38
N LEU A 60 -2.62 4.71 -1.96
CA LEU A 60 -3.42 5.86 -1.52
C LEU A 60 -4.93 5.57 -1.55
N GLU A 61 -5.43 4.96 -2.63
CA GLU A 61 -6.83 4.56 -2.73
C GLU A 61 -7.21 3.53 -1.66
N PHE A 62 -6.34 2.53 -1.43
CA PHE A 62 -6.54 1.51 -0.41
C PHE A 62 -6.66 2.13 0.98
N TYR A 63 -5.68 2.94 1.38
CA TYR A 63 -5.67 3.54 2.72
C TYR A 63 -6.78 4.56 2.92
N GLN A 64 -7.15 5.32 1.88
CA GLN A 64 -8.32 6.20 1.94
C GLN A 64 -9.60 5.40 2.21
N ARG A 65 -9.81 4.26 1.53
CA ARG A 65 -10.96 3.38 1.76
C ARG A 65 -10.94 2.77 3.15
N LEU A 66 -9.78 2.32 3.62
CA LEU A 66 -9.62 1.75 4.96
C LEU A 66 -9.91 2.79 6.05
N ALA A 67 -9.36 3.99 5.91
CA ALA A 67 -9.62 5.11 6.82
C ALA A 67 -11.11 5.45 6.85
N SER A 68 -11.77 5.57 5.70
CA SER A 68 -13.21 5.84 5.64
C SER A 68 -14.03 4.73 6.31
N LYS A 69 -13.69 3.46 6.06
CA LYS A 69 -14.40 2.30 6.63
C LYS A 69 -14.29 2.21 8.15
N THR A 70 -13.19 2.69 8.73
CA THR A 70 -12.89 2.54 10.15
C THR A 70 -13.16 3.80 10.98
N ARG A 71 -13.49 4.92 10.32
CA ARG A 71 -13.65 6.25 10.94
C ARG A 71 -14.53 6.28 12.17
N ASP A 72 -15.66 5.57 12.18
CA ASP A 72 -16.63 5.63 13.29
C ASP A 72 -16.69 4.34 14.11
N THR A 73 -15.91 3.32 13.73
CA THR A 73 -15.96 1.99 14.36
C THR A 73 -14.65 1.55 14.99
N ASP A 74 -13.52 2.07 14.51
CA ASP A 74 -12.18 1.76 15.01
C ASP A 74 -11.22 2.93 14.74
N MET A 75 -11.22 3.90 15.66
CA MET A 75 -10.37 5.10 15.59
C MET A 75 -8.87 4.79 15.56
N VAL A 76 -8.43 3.67 16.14
CA VAL A 76 -7.02 3.27 16.13
C VAL A 76 -6.63 2.84 14.73
N THR A 77 -7.40 1.95 14.10
CA THR A 77 -7.14 1.53 12.72
C THR A 77 -7.31 2.68 11.73
N HIS A 78 -8.28 3.57 11.97
CA HIS A 78 -8.47 4.79 11.18
C HIS A 78 -7.19 5.64 11.17
N LYS A 79 -6.64 5.93 12.36
CA LYS A 79 -5.39 6.69 12.47
C LYS A 79 -4.24 5.99 11.76
N MET A 80 -4.10 4.68 11.92
CA MET A 80 -3.04 3.91 11.24
C MET A 80 -3.14 4.02 9.71
N ALA A 81 -4.35 3.96 9.15
CA ALA A 81 -4.57 4.13 7.71
C ALA A 81 -4.23 5.54 7.25
N MET A 82 -4.58 6.57 8.04
CA MET A 82 -4.22 7.96 7.75
C MET A 82 -2.69 8.17 7.77
N ASP A 83 -1.99 7.61 8.75
CA ASP A 83 -0.52 7.70 8.84
C ASP A 83 0.15 7.06 7.62
N ALA A 84 -0.28 5.84 7.23
CA ALA A 84 0.27 5.16 6.07
C ALA A 84 -0.04 5.93 4.77
N MET A 85 -1.26 6.45 4.63
CA MET A 85 -1.65 7.28 3.49
C MET A 85 -0.79 8.55 3.36
N GLU A 86 -0.34 9.13 4.48
CA GLU A 86 0.58 10.27 4.45
C GLU A 86 1.95 9.87 3.88
N ASP A 87 2.45 8.70 4.27
CA ASP A 87 3.71 8.15 3.73
C ASP A 87 3.61 7.97 2.21
N GLU A 88 2.56 7.30 1.71
CA GLU A 88 2.38 7.07 0.26
C GLU A 88 2.21 8.38 -0.51
N ALA A 89 1.54 9.38 0.07
CA ALA A 89 1.38 10.68 -0.56
C ALA A 89 2.73 11.39 -0.74
N ARG A 90 3.70 11.15 0.16
CA ARG A 90 5.05 11.69 0.02
C ARG A 90 5.85 10.92 -1.04
N GLU A 91 5.73 9.59 -1.10
CA GLU A 91 6.40 8.78 -2.11
C GLU A 91 5.85 9.04 -3.53
N GLU A 92 4.52 9.14 -3.69
CA GLU A 92 3.84 9.51 -4.95
C GLU A 92 4.39 10.83 -5.51
N ARG A 93 4.54 11.85 -4.65
CA ARG A 93 5.08 13.16 -5.04
C ARG A 93 6.55 13.07 -5.46
N LYS A 94 7.37 12.29 -4.75
CA LYS A 94 8.78 12.08 -5.12
C LYS A 94 8.89 11.42 -6.49
N LEU A 95 8.09 10.38 -6.76
CA LEU A 95 8.10 9.69 -8.04
C LEU A 95 7.60 10.58 -9.18
N THR A 96 6.57 11.39 -8.93
CA THR A 96 6.07 12.38 -9.90
C THR A 96 7.18 13.37 -10.28
N ALA A 97 7.91 13.89 -9.30
CA ALA A 97 9.01 14.82 -9.53
C ALA A 97 10.19 14.23 -10.32
N LEU A 98 10.31 12.90 -10.41
CA LEU A 98 11.32 12.23 -11.25
C LEU A 98 10.88 12.07 -12.71
N LEU A 99 9.61 12.33 -13.03
CA LEU A 99 9.04 12.21 -14.37
C LEU A 99 8.85 13.57 -15.07
N ASP A 100 8.90 14.66 -14.31
CA ASP A 100 8.92 16.05 -14.79
C ASP A 100 10.30 16.41 -15.37
#